data_AF-A0A1J4JN92-F1
#
_entry.id   AF-A0A1J4JN92-F1
#
_cell.length_a   1.000
_cell.length_b   1.000
_cell.length_c   1.000
_cell.angle_alpha   90.00
_cell.angle_beta   90.00
_cell.angle_gamma   90.00
#
_symmetry.space_group_name_H-M   'P 1'
#
loop_
_entity.id
_entity.type
_entity.pdbx_description
1 polymer ?
#
loop_
_entity_poly.entity_id
_entity_poly.type
_entity_poly.pdbx_seq_one_letter_code
_entity_poly.pdbx_strand_id
1 'polypeptide(L)'
;MSCKQEKHFQSVFPNGTVFKPALDDLVYTEKIDSFKIKSAIWKFYLEVFPNVDTISLTQQEWIAIIQQKREEYSKIKQKYQIHPGEAKDIDPLSADENSEWGQYFKDDKLMKLIQQDTNRLFQELDFFTNSQNISRINEIIFLHLRHFSHLKYCQGFHELCGVIFYLFSMEMKSKIPSNSLSSDTSNNNPNSKTKNTSKTTTKNSSNEFQDKNKDTSNINDPSYAYNFMFSNDDVDADVFWTYSALVDNMLDLYHVEDDPNQVPFCIKKAEEILNVLVRRENSELSDKINIPILTTPMISWLRVIYARQFPLSEILILWTKIFSFFPNNSILSFIGMALILSNKEKILSLEKEEEVISFFFKIEMSEQKEIIKEALIKMTEKSPDEKQTKIKSFLNPICCEVEKVIGKVCNTPVNDLINVLQKFKDSIEMITKSEDDAVLNGTLDLSGLQSLPACENSVIDVNIDIPIEMSPLSFMPKASQNGMDKIDFDLLTEENEENRAKPNDLFSNHRKGELF
;
A
#
# COMPACT_ATOMS: atom_id res chain seq x y z
N MET A 1 -16.33 -10.31 18.85
CA MET A 1 -15.10 -9.63 18.39
C MET A 1 -15.40 -8.31 17.65
N SER A 2 -16.39 -8.26 16.73
CA SER A 2 -16.70 -7.06 15.91
C SER A 2 -16.84 -5.75 16.71
N CYS A 3 -17.60 -5.73 17.81
CA CYS A 3 -17.82 -4.51 18.59
C CYS A 3 -16.53 -3.92 19.22
N LYS A 4 -15.50 -4.72 19.51
CA LYS A 4 -14.22 -4.20 20.05
C LYS A 4 -13.38 -3.56 18.94
N GLN A 5 -13.32 -4.20 17.77
CA GLN A 5 -12.58 -3.71 16.61
C GLN A 5 -13.20 -2.40 16.08
N GLU A 6 -14.53 -2.33 16.04
CA GLU A 6 -15.27 -1.12 15.70
C GLU A 6 -14.99 0.05 16.64
N LYS A 7 -14.99 -0.19 17.96
CA LYS A 7 -14.59 0.84 18.93
C LYS A 7 -13.16 1.31 18.75
N HIS A 8 -12.23 0.39 18.44
CA HIS A 8 -10.85 0.77 18.15
C HIS A 8 -10.78 1.63 16.88
N PHE A 9 -11.50 1.23 15.81
CA PHE A 9 -11.59 2.01 14.58
C PHE A 9 -12.14 3.42 14.83
N GLN A 10 -13.27 3.54 15.51
CA GLN A 10 -13.87 4.84 15.86
C GLN A 10 -12.99 5.68 16.79
N SER A 11 -12.15 5.05 17.62
CA SER A 11 -11.19 5.78 18.46
C SER A 11 -10.03 6.41 17.68
N VAL A 12 -9.69 5.85 16.52
CA VAL A 12 -8.63 6.34 15.64
C VAL A 12 -9.19 7.22 14.52
N PHE A 13 -10.39 6.91 14.03
CA PHE A 13 -11.07 7.59 12.94
C PHE A 13 -12.46 8.08 13.40
N PRO A 14 -12.52 9.14 14.23
CA PRO A 14 -13.79 9.65 14.75
C PRO A 14 -14.68 10.13 13.60
N ASN A 15 -15.94 9.70 13.57
CA ASN A 15 -16.89 9.95 12.48
C ASN A 15 -16.38 9.52 11.09
N GLY A 16 -15.42 8.57 11.04
CA GLY A 16 -14.74 8.18 9.82
C GLY A 16 -13.80 9.24 9.26
N THR A 17 -13.57 10.37 9.93
CA THR A 17 -12.59 11.37 9.52
C THR A 17 -11.18 10.85 9.82
N VAL A 18 -10.25 11.11 8.91
CA VAL A 18 -8.82 10.77 9.08
C VAL A 18 -7.97 12.02 8.90
N PHE A 19 -7.03 12.23 9.82
CA PHE A 19 -6.05 13.31 9.79
C PHE A 19 -4.64 12.72 9.82
N LYS A 20 -3.88 12.89 8.73
CA LYS A 20 -2.59 12.21 8.54
C LYS A 20 -1.59 12.49 9.68
N PRO A 21 -1.34 13.75 10.10
CA PRO A 21 -0.35 14.00 11.15
C PRO A 21 -0.68 13.31 12.47
N ALA A 22 -1.96 13.30 12.88
CA ALA A 22 -2.34 12.60 14.12
C ALA A 22 -2.26 11.07 13.96
N LEU A 23 -2.54 10.53 12.76
CA LEU A 23 -2.29 9.12 12.48
C LEU A 23 -0.79 8.78 12.53
N ASP A 24 0.06 9.65 11.96
CA ASP A 24 1.53 9.51 11.95
C ASP A 24 2.10 9.45 13.37
N ASP A 25 1.59 10.25 14.32
CA ASP A 25 2.01 10.14 15.72
C ASP A 25 1.46 8.87 16.38
N LEU A 26 0.19 8.55 16.12
CA LEU A 26 -0.50 7.47 16.81
C LEU A 26 0.09 6.08 16.48
N VAL A 27 0.58 5.85 15.26
CA VAL A 27 1.15 4.55 14.85
C VAL A 27 2.44 4.17 15.59
N TYR A 28 3.08 5.12 16.26
CA TYR A 28 4.24 4.85 17.13
C TYR A 28 3.86 4.62 18.60
N THR A 29 2.58 4.78 18.95
CA THR A 29 2.08 4.46 20.29
C THR A 29 1.89 2.95 20.44
N GLU A 30 2.25 2.41 21.61
CA GLU A 30 2.06 0.98 21.93
C GLU A 30 0.58 0.56 21.89
N LYS A 31 -0.34 1.53 21.98
CA LYS A 31 -1.78 1.31 21.94
C LYS A 31 -2.21 0.69 20.61
N ILE A 32 -1.70 1.19 19.48
CA ILE A 32 -2.06 0.71 18.13
C ILE A 32 -1.56 -0.70 17.85
N ASP A 33 -0.43 -1.11 18.45
CA ASP A 33 0.16 -2.43 18.22
C ASP A 33 -0.85 -3.55 18.54
N SER A 34 -1.69 -3.35 19.56
CA SER A 34 -2.75 -4.28 19.96
C SER A 34 -4.06 -4.18 19.16
N PHE A 35 -4.24 -3.12 18.36
CA PHE A 35 -5.49 -2.88 17.64
C PHE A 35 -5.57 -3.74 16.37
N LYS A 36 -6.78 -4.26 16.10
CA LYS A 36 -7.10 -5.03 14.89
C LYS A 36 -7.64 -4.14 13.77
N ILE A 37 -6.93 -3.06 13.46
CA ILE A 37 -7.32 -2.09 12.42
C ILE A 37 -6.18 -1.79 11.44
N LYS A 38 -5.14 -2.62 11.42
CA LYS A 38 -3.93 -2.37 10.62
C LYS A 38 -4.24 -2.37 9.12
N SER A 39 -5.17 -3.23 8.67
CA SER A 39 -5.65 -3.23 7.29
C SER A 39 -6.26 -1.88 6.87
N ALA A 40 -6.97 -1.19 7.77
CA ALA A 40 -7.46 0.16 7.52
C ALA A 40 -6.30 1.19 7.46
N ILE A 41 -5.37 1.11 8.40
CA ILE A 41 -4.18 2.00 8.43
C ILE A 41 -3.34 1.85 7.16
N TRP A 42 -3.13 0.62 6.70
CA TRP A 42 -2.35 0.33 5.50
C TRP A 42 -3.03 0.89 4.26
N LYS A 43 -4.36 0.73 4.13
CA LYS A 43 -5.13 1.36 3.07
C LYS A 43 -5.03 2.88 3.11
N PHE A 44 -5.08 3.50 4.28
CA PHE A 44 -4.91 4.96 4.34
C PHE A 44 -3.54 5.41 3.83
N TYR A 45 -2.45 4.77 4.27
CA TYR A 45 -1.09 5.14 3.86
C TYR A 45 -0.74 4.80 2.41
N LEU A 46 -1.14 3.63 1.93
CA LEU A 46 -0.74 3.15 0.62
C LEU A 46 -1.73 3.50 -0.48
N GLU A 47 -3.01 3.68 -0.13
CA GLU A 47 -4.07 3.79 -1.12
C GLU A 47 -4.83 5.10 -1.11
N VAL A 48 -4.99 5.76 0.03
CA VAL A 48 -5.80 6.98 0.15
C VAL A 48 -4.92 8.22 0.06
N PHE A 49 -3.98 8.41 0.99
CA PHE A 49 -3.14 9.62 1.04
C PHE A 49 -2.30 9.87 -0.21
N PRO A 50 -1.74 8.85 -0.89
CA PRO A 50 -1.00 9.09 -2.14
C PRO A 50 -1.87 9.63 -3.29
N ASN A 51 -3.20 9.52 -3.19
CA ASN A 51 -4.15 9.93 -4.24
C ASN A 51 -4.84 11.27 -3.93
N VAL A 52 -4.38 12.02 -2.92
CA VAL A 52 -4.99 13.29 -2.52
C VAL A 52 -3.96 14.34 -2.14
N ASP A 53 -4.27 15.60 -2.45
CA ASP A 53 -3.43 16.76 -2.10
C ASP A 53 -3.75 17.33 -0.70
N THR A 54 -4.57 16.64 0.08
CA THR A 54 -4.97 17.04 1.44
C THR A 54 -4.52 16.02 2.47
N ILE A 55 -4.24 16.51 3.67
CA ILE A 55 -3.86 15.69 4.82
C ILE A 55 -5.06 15.32 5.71
N SER A 56 -6.27 15.76 5.37
CA SER A 56 -7.51 15.50 6.13
C SER A 56 -8.66 15.09 5.21
N LEU A 57 -9.24 13.91 5.45
CA LEU A 57 -10.36 13.39 4.66
C LEU A 57 -11.54 13.01 5.54
N THR A 58 -12.74 13.36 5.09
CA THR A 58 -14.00 12.87 5.61
C THR A 58 -14.24 11.41 5.22
N GLN A 59 -15.19 10.79 5.91
CA GLN A 59 -15.72 9.48 5.57
C GLN A 59 -16.09 9.33 4.08
N GLN A 60 -16.81 10.30 3.51
CA GLN A 60 -17.31 10.20 2.15
C GLN A 60 -16.18 10.20 1.10
N GLU A 61 -15.14 11.02 1.34
CA GLU A 61 -14.02 11.17 0.41
C GLU A 61 -13.20 9.88 0.27
N TRP A 62 -12.79 9.27 1.39
CA TRP A 62 -12.00 8.04 1.30
C TRP A 62 -12.85 6.82 0.92
N ILE A 63 -14.15 6.79 1.27
CA ILE A 63 -15.06 5.73 0.81
C ILE A 63 -15.15 5.75 -0.72
N ALA A 64 -15.25 6.92 -1.34
CA ALA A 64 -15.30 7.05 -2.79
C ALA A 64 -14.04 6.48 -3.45
N ILE A 65 -12.86 6.78 -2.91
CA ILE A 65 -11.57 6.27 -3.42
C ILE A 65 -11.51 4.75 -3.35
N ILE A 66 -11.81 4.16 -2.18
CA ILE A 66 -11.75 2.70 -1.99
C ILE A 66 -12.83 2.00 -2.84
N GLN A 67 -14.04 2.56 -2.92
CA GLN A 67 -15.12 2.01 -3.73
C GLN A 67 -14.76 1.98 -5.22
N GLN A 68 -14.18 3.07 -5.74
CA GLN A 68 -13.70 3.11 -7.13
C GLN A 68 -12.69 1.99 -7.40
N LYS A 69 -11.72 1.83 -6.50
CA LYS A 69 -10.71 0.76 -6.61
C LYS A 69 -11.32 -0.64 -6.60
N ARG A 70 -12.29 -0.91 -5.72
CA ARG A 70 -13.01 -2.21 -5.68
C ARG A 70 -13.76 -2.49 -7.00
N GLU A 71 -14.36 -1.46 -7.59
CA GLU A 71 -15.02 -1.55 -8.90
C GLU A 71 -14.02 -1.79 -10.04
N GLU A 72 -12.87 -1.14 -10.01
CA GLU A 72 -11.78 -1.37 -10.98
C GLU A 72 -11.21 -2.79 -10.87
N TYR A 73 -10.97 -3.30 -9.67
CA TYR A 73 -10.56 -4.69 -9.46
C TYR A 73 -11.58 -5.67 -10.05
N SER A 74 -12.87 -5.43 -9.85
CA SER A 74 -13.94 -6.27 -10.41
C SER A 74 -13.87 -6.32 -11.95
N LYS A 75 -13.58 -5.19 -12.61
CA LYS A 75 -13.37 -5.13 -14.06
C LYS A 75 -12.10 -5.87 -14.49
N ILE A 76 -11.00 -5.73 -13.74
CA ILE A 76 -9.72 -6.41 -13.99
C ILE A 76 -9.92 -7.93 -13.92
N LYS A 77 -10.58 -8.40 -12.86
CA LYS A 77 -10.89 -9.81 -12.65
C LYS A 77 -11.73 -10.38 -13.80
N GLN A 78 -12.83 -9.71 -14.17
CA GLN A 78 -13.66 -10.11 -15.31
C GLN A 78 -12.88 -10.13 -16.64
N LYS A 79 -11.97 -9.18 -16.85
CA LYS A 79 -11.18 -9.07 -18.07
C LYS A 79 -10.18 -10.22 -18.25
N TYR A 80 -9.49 -10.62 -17.18
CA TYR A 80 -8.38 -11.57 -17.26
C TYR A 80 -8.72 -12.99 -16.81
N GLN A 81 -9.90 -13.22 -16.22
CA GLN A 81 -10.36 -14.54 -15.78
C GLN A 81 -11.10 -15.32 -16.89
N ILE A 82 -10.71 -15.16 -18.16
CA ILE A 82 -11.30 -15.90 -19.28
C ILE A 82 -10.73 -17.32 -19.27
N HIS A 83 -11.61 -18.31 -19.13
CA HIS A 83 -11.22 -19.72 -19.17
C HIS A 83 -10.98 -20.18 -20.61
N PRO A 84 -9.99 -21.08 -20.86
CA PRO A 84 -9.72 -21.63 -22.18
C PRO A 84 -10.90 -22.42 -22.81
N GLY A 85 -11.97 -22.70 -22.05
CA GLY A 85 -13.21 -23.30 -22.56
C GLY A 85 -14.20 -22.31 -23.20
N GLU A 86 -13.95 -21.00 -23.11
CA GLU A 86 -14.80 -19.94 -23.69
C GLU A 86 -14.17 -19.27 -24.92
N ALA A 87 -12.93 -19.63 -25.28
CA ALA A 87 -12.27 -19.18 -26.50
C ALA A 87 -13.06 -19.70 -27.72
N LYS A 88 -13.78 -18.79 -28.38
CA LYS A 88 -14.71 -19.14 -29.46
C LYS A 88 -14.04 -19.36 -30.81
N ASP A 89 -12.74 -19.10 -30.96
CA ASP A 89 -12.11 -19.16 -32.27
C ASP A 89 -10.60 -19.47 -32.25
N ILE A 90 -10.23 -20.34 -33.19
CA ILE A 90 -8.91 -20.54 -33.82
C ILE A 90 -7.92 -21.47 -33.09
N ASP A 91 -7.36 -22.36 -33.91
CA ASP A 91 -6.51 -23.53 -33.67
C ASP A 91 -5.60 -23.51 -32.40
N PRO A 92 -5.69 -24.52 -31.51
CA PRO A 92 -4.78 -24.73 -30.37
C PRO A 92 -3.29 -24.88 -30.74
N LEU A 93 -2.99 -25.06 -32.02
CA LEU A 93 -1.63 -25.11 -32.58
C LEU A 93 -1.21 -23.79 -33.26
N SER A 94 -2.00 -22.71 -33.14
CA SER A 94 -1.60 -21.43 -33.75
C SER A 94 -0.26 -20.96 -33.17
N ALA A 95 0.73 -20.82 -34.04
CA ALA A 95 2.08 -20.38 -33.69
C ALA A 95 2.21 -18.85 -33.54
N ASP A 96 1.08 -18.13 -33.55
CA ASP A 96 1.05 -16.68 -33.41
C ASP A 96 1.14 -16.31 -31.93
N GLU A 97 2.25 -15.70 -31.51
CA GLU A 97 2.48 -15.27 -30.12
C GLU A 97 1.50 -14.18 -29.66
N ASN A 98 0.76 -13.56 -30.58
CA ASN A 98 -0.27 -12.55 -30.32
C ASN A 98 -1.69 -13.13 -30.31
N SER A 99 -1.87 -14.43 -30.51
CA SER A 99 -3.17 -15.09 -30.42
C SER A 99 -3.64 -15.26 -28.97
N GLU A 100 -4.92 -15.58 -28.78
CA GLU A 100 -5.47 -15.95 -27.48
C GLU A 100 -4.73 -17.16 -26.87
N TRP A 101 -4.30 -18.11 -27.70
CA TRP A 101 -3.48 -19.25 -27.28
C TRP A 101 -2.06 -18.85 -26.87
N GLY A 102 -1.42 -17.95 -27.62
CA GLY A 102 -0.12 -17.38 -27.25
C GLY A 102 -0.18 -16.70 -25.88
N GLN A 103 -1.25 -15.95 -25.60
CA GLN A 103 -1.48 -15.36 -24.28
C GLN A 103 -1.78 -16.42 -23.22
N TYR A 104 -2.61 -17.42 -23.52
CA TYR A 104 -2.89 -18.53 -22.59
C TYR A 104 -1.61 -19.24 -22.14
N PHE A 105 -0.70 -19.57 -23.06
CA PHE A 105 0.57 -20.22 -22.71
C PHE A 105 1.50 -19.30 -21.91
N LYS A 106 1.48 -17.97 -22.17
CA LYS A 106 2.20 -16.99 -21.34
C LYS A 106 1.62 -16.95 -19.93
N ASP A 107 0.28 -16.99 -19.82
CA ASP A 107 -0.45 -16.93 -18.55
C ASP A 107 -0.26 -18.22 -17.73
N ASP A 108 -0.28 -19.40 -18.37
CA ASP A 108 0.01 -20.69 -17.73
C ASP A 108 1.45 -20.76 -17.20
N LYS A 109 2.43 -20.30 -17.99
CA LYS A 109 3.84 -20.20 -17.55
C LYS A 109 3.98 -19.26 -16.36
N LEU A 110 3.35 -18.08 -16.41
CA LEU A 110 3.36 -17.12 -15.32
C LEU A 110 2.73 -17.71 -14.05
N MET A 111 1.56 -18.33 -14.17
CA MET A 111 0.87 -18.96 -13.05
C MET A 111 1.74 -20.05 -12.39
N LYS A 112 2.41 -20.90 -13.18
CA LYS A 112 3.33 -21.92 -12.66
C LYS A 112 4.50 -21.33 -11.89
N LEU A 113 5.07 -20.22 -12.37
CA LEU A 113 6.15 -19.51 -11.69
C LEU A 113 5.70 -18.94 -10.34
N ILE A 114 4.52 -18.32 -10.30
CA ILE A 114 3.93 -17.82 -9.05
C ILE A 114 3.68 -18.98 -8.08
N GLN A 115 3.09 -20.07 -8.56
CA GLN A 115 2.76 -21.26 -7.76
C GLN A 115 4.01 -21.91 -7.14
N GLN A 116 5.13 -21.98 -7.86
CA GLN A 116 6.39 -22.52 -7.35
C GLN A 116 6.85 -21.79 -6.07
N ASP A 117 6.61 -20.49 -6.01
CA ASP A 117 6.98 -19.64 -4.90
C ASP A 117 5.94 -19.63 -3.78
N THR A 118 4.65 -19.52 -4.11
CA THR A 118 3.58 -19.57 -3.08
C THR A 118 3.50 -20.92 -2.38
N ASN A 119 3.90 -22.00 -3.05
CA ASN A 119 3.91 -23.33 -2.43
C ASN A 119 4.85 -23.41 -1.23
N ARG A 120 5.86 -22.52 -1.11
CA ARG A 120 6.81 -22.46 0.02
C ARG A 120 6.61 -21.24 0.94
N LEU A 121 5.49 -20.53 0.79
CA LEU A 121 5.18 -19.32 1.53
C LEU A 121 4.75 -19.64 2.97
N PHE A 122 5.54 -19.22 3.97
CA PHE A 122 5.23 -19.29 5.41
C PHE A 122 4.51 -20.59 5.86
N GLN A 123 5.01 -21.75 5.41
CA GLN A 123 4.37 -23.06 5.60
C GLN A 123 4.26 -23.47 7.08
N GLU A 124 4.99 -22.80 7.98
CA GLU A 124 4.88 -22.95 9.42
C GLU A 124 3.53 -22.48 10.00
N LEU A 125 2.70 -21.79 9.20
CA LEU A 125 1.37 -21.33 9.61
C LEU A 125 0.26 -22.03 8.82
N ASP A 126 -0.74 -22.56 9.53
CA ASP A 126 -1.91 -23.25 8.96
C ASP A 126 -2.67 -22.41 7.92
N PHE A 127 -2.59 -21.08 8.03
CA PHE A 127 -3.20 -20.19 7.06
C PHE A 127 -2.65 -20.38 5.65
N PHE A 128 -1.34 -20.61 5.50
CA PHE A 128 -0.68 -20.78 4.20
C PHE A 128 -0.60 -22.23 3.73
N THR A 129 -1.00 -23.20 4.57
CA THR A 129 -1.22 -24.58 4.12
C THR A 129 -2.62 -24.78 3.51
N ASN A 130 -3.55 -23.84 3.74
CA ASN A 130 -4.86 -23.85 3.12
C ASN A 130 -4.79 -23.50 1.62
N SER A 131 -5.16 -24.46 0.77
CA SER A 131 -5.12 -24.33 -0.69
C SER A 131 -6.02 -23.22 -1.24
N GLN A 132 -7.13 -22.88 -0.57
CA GLN A 132 -7.98 -21.77 -0.99
C GLN A 132 -7.27 -20.42 -0.79
N ASN A 133 -6.56 -20.25 0.31
CA ASN A 133 -5.79 -19.03 0.58
C ASN A 133 -4.66 -18.89 -0.43
N ILE A 134 -3.89 -19.96 -0.67
CA ILE A 134 -2.83 -19.98 -1.68
C ILE A 134 -3.38 -19.70 -3.08
N SER A 135 -4.53 -20.27 -3.44
CA SER A 135 -5.17 -20.00 -4.74
C SER A 135 -5.55 -18.53 -4.90
N ARG A 136 -6.06 -17.87 -3.85
CA ARG A 136 -6.42 -16.44 -3.90
C ARG A 136 -5.18 -15.55 -4.00
N ILE A 137 -4.11 -15.87 -3.26
CA ILE A 137 -2.81 -15.18 -3.37
C ILE A 137 -2.27 -15.29 -4.80
N ASN A 138 -2.28 -16.50 -5.38
CA ASN A 138 -1.87 -16.74 -6.77
C ASN A 138 -2.67 -15.90 -7.76
N GLU A 139 -4.00 -15.89 -7.61
CA GLU A 139 -4.90 -15.10 -8.46
C GLU A 139 -4.59 -13.60 -8.37
N ILE A 140 -4.40 -13.06 -7.15
CA ILE A 140 -4.11 -11.64 -6.95
C ILE A 140 -2.80 -11.25 -7.63
N ILE A 141 -1.71 -12.01 -7.42
CA ILE A 141 -0.40 -11.74 -8.05
C ILE A 141 -0.50 -11.85 -9.57
N PHE A 142 -1.19 -12.88 -10.06
CA PHE A 142 -1.41 -13.07 -11.49
C PHE A 142 -2.16 -11.88 -12.11
N LEU A 143 -3.28 -11.48 -11.51
CA LEU A 143 -4.06 -10.33 -11.98
C LEU A 143 -3.23 -9.05 -11.97
N HIS A 144 -2.39 -8.85 -10.94
CA HIS A 144 -1.52 -7.67 -10.84
C HIS A 144 -0.56 -7.61 -12.02
N LEU A 145 0.14 -8.71 -12.31
CA LEU A 145 1.10 -8.78 -13.43
C LEU A 145 0.43 -8.74 -14.80
N ARG A 146 -0.80 -9.24 -14.94
CA ARG A 146 -1.58 -9.11 -16.18
C ARG A 146 -2.10 -7.69 -16.39
N HIS A 147 -2.46 -7.00 -15.32
CA HIS A 147 -2.90 -5.61 -15.39
C HIS A 147 -1.72 -4.67 -15.68
N PHE A 148 -0.62 -4.82 -14.96
CA PHE A 148 0.62 -4.07 -15.14
C PHE A 148 1.61 -4.86 -15.99
N SER A 149 1.27 -5.05 -17.28
CA SER A 149 2.02 -5.93 -18.20
C SER A 149 3.48 -5.53 -18.47
N HIS A 150 3.91 -4.35 -18.02
CA HIS A 150 5.31 -3.91 -18.06
C HIS A 150 6.15 -4.54 -16.94
N LEU A 151 5.50 -5.02 -15.86
CA LEU A 151 6.14 -5.69 -14.74
C LEU A 151 6.38 -7.16 -15.06
N LYS A 152 7.52 -7.67 -14.58
CA LYS A 152 7.83 -9.10 -14.57
C LYS A 152 7.66 -9.63 -13.15
N TYR A 153 7.31 -10.91 -13.02
CA TYR A 153 7.30 -11.55 -11.71
C TYR A 153 8.71 -11.59 -11.12
N CYS A 154 8.86 -11.06 -9.91
CA CYS A 154 10.09 -11.12 -9.14
C CYS A 154 9.89 -11.96 -7.88
N GLN A 155 10.86 -12.83 -7.58
CA GLN A 155 10.87 -13.57 -6.31
C GLN A 155 10.84 -12.58 -5.14
N GLY A 156 9.94 -12.82 -4.18
CA GLY A 156 9.61 -11.90 -3.07
C GLY A 156 8.20 -11.33 -3.18
N PHE A 157 7.64 -11.23 -4.39
CA PHE A 157 6.27 -10.73 -4.62
C PHE A 157 5.20 -11.58 -3.90
N HIS A 158 5.39 -12.89 -3.87
CA HIS A 158 4.52 -13.81 -3.13
C HIS A 158 4.53 -13.58 -1.60
N GLU A 159 5.66 -13.15 -1.05
CA GLU A 159 5.79 -12.85 0.38
C GLU A 159 5.12 -11.52 0.71
N LEU A 160 5.33 -10.50 -0.14
CA LEU A 160 4.65 -9.22 -0.02
C LEU A 160 3.13 -9.38 -0.06
N CYS A 161 2.61 -10.07 -1.08
CA CYS A 161 1.18 -10.34 -1.20
C CYS A 161 0.67 -11.23 -0.05
N GLY A 162 1.46 -12.24 0.35
CA GLY A 162 1.10 -13.17 1.42
C GLY A 162 0.86 -12.50 2.77
N VAL A 163 1.75 -11.58 3.18
CA VAL A 163 1.61 -10.83 4.44
C VAL A 163 0.36 -9.95 4.43
N ILE A 164 0.12 -9.22 3.33
CA ILE A 164 -1.09 -8.38 3.19
C ILE A 164 -2.35 -9.24 3.23
N PHE A 165 -2.39 -10.31 2.43
CA PHE A 165 -3.53 -11.20 2.35
C PHE A 165 -3.86 -11.85 3.69
N TYR A 166 -2.84 -12.26 4.45
CA TYR A 166 -3.00 -12.77 5.81
C TYR A 166 -3.66 -11.74 6.74
N LEU A 167 -3.12 -10.53 6.79
CA LEU A 167 -3.68 -9.47 7.65
C LEU A 167 -5.14 -9.15 7.30
N PHE A 168 -5.41 -8.97 6.02
CA PHE A 168 -6.73 -8.54 5.54
C PHE A 168 -7.76 -9.64 5.80
N SER A 169 -7.41 -10.90 5.54
CA SER A 169 -8.27 -12.05 5.88
C SER A 169 -8.54 -12.20 7.39
N MET A 170 -7.61 -11.74 8.24
CA MET A 170 -7.78 -11.78 9.69
C MET A 170 -8.68 -10.66 10.25
N GLU A 171 -8.60 -9.46 9.67
CA GLU A 171 -9.29 -8.26 10.17
C GLU A 171 -10.60 -7.93 9.43
N MET A 172 -10.71 -8.21 8.13
CA MET A 172 -11.87 -7.86 7.31
C MET A 172 -12.94 -8.95 7.36
N LYS A 173 -13.75 -8.92 8.41
CA LYS A 173 -14.79 -9.94 8.67
C LYS A 173 -16.21 -9.39 8.74
N SER A 174 -16.38 -8.10 8.47
CA SER A 174 -17.70 -7.47 8.50
C SER A 174 -18.52 -7.90 7.30
N LYS A 175 -19.83 -8.06 7.51
CA LYS A 175 -20.81 -8.22 6.44
C LYS A 175 -21.55 -6.91 6.34
N ILE A 176 -21.48 -6.26 5.18
CA ILE A 176 -22.31 -5.09 4.93
C ILE A 176 -23.78 -5.57 4.97
N PRO A 177 -24.66 -4.99 5.81
CA PRO A 177 -26.04 -5.41 5.87
C PRO A 177 -26.69 -5.26 4.49
N SER A 178 -27.00 -6.40 3.86
CA SER A 178 -27.74 -6.47 2.62
C SER A 178 -29.22 -6.13 2.89
N ASN A 179 -29.53 -4.85 3.12
CA ASN A 179 -30.92 -4.40 3.06
C ASN A 179 -31.21 -3.82 1.67
N SER A 180 -32.15 -4.51 0.99
CA SER A 180 -32.88 -4.15 -0.24
C SER A 180 -32.36 -4.60 -1.62
N LEU A 181 -31.83 -5.82 -1.74
CA LEU A 181 -31.94 -6.57 -3.00
C LEU A 181 -32.48 -8.00 -2.77
N SER A 182 -33.72 -8.08 -2.31
CA SER A 182 -34.56 -9.25 -2.53
C SER A 182 -36.02 -8.82 -2.71
N SER A 183 -36.44 -8.76 -3.97
CA SER A 183 -37.86 -8.85 -4.30
C SER A 183 -38.29 -10.32 -4.18
N ASP A 184 -38.34 -10.85 -2.97
CA ASP A 184 -39.00 -12.13 -2.73
C ASP A 184 -40.49 -11.87 -2.51
N THR A 185 -41.23 -12.07 -3.59
CA THR A 185 -42.67 -12.29 -3.58
C THR A 185 -42.92 -13.62 -2.88
N SER A 186 -43.13 -13.60 -1.56
CA SER A 186 -43.72 -14.72 -0.83
C SER A 186 -45.13 -14.37 -0.40
N ASN A 187 -46.07 -14.42 -1.35
CA ASN A 187 -47.50 -14.52 -1.04
C ASN A 187 -47.82 -15.99 -0.77
N ASN A 188 -47.92 -16.35 0.51
CA ASN A 188 -48.55 -17.59 0.94
C ASN A 188 -50.02 -17.32 1.26
N ASN A 189 -50.94 -17.89 0.47
CA ASN A 189 -52.03 -18.70 1.04
C ASN A 189 -52.72 -19.60 -0.02
N PRO A 190 -53.29 -20.74 0.39
CA PRO A 190 -53.50 -21.89 -0.48
C PRO A 190 -54.91 -21.96 -1.11
N ASN A 191 -54.97 -22.62 -2.27
CA ASN A 191 -56.10 -23.34 -2.85
C ASN A 191 -57.51 -22.69 -2.81
N SER A 192 -57.98 -22.23 -3.97
CA SER A 192 -59.29 -22.66 -4.48
C SER A 192 -59.38 -22.56 -6.01
N LYS A 193 -60.05 -23.57 -6.58
CA LYS A 193 -60.28 -23.82 -8.01
C LYS A 193 -61.22 -22.77 -8.60
N THR A 194 -60.96 -22.30 -9.84
CA THR A 194 -61.92 -22.35 -10.97
C THR A 194 -61.34 -21.91 -12.30
N LYS A 195 -61.90 -22.51 -13.37
CA LYS A 195 -61.65 -22.34 -14.81
C LYS A 195 -62.01 -20.95 -15.34
N ASN A 196 -61.36 -20.55 -16.45
CA ASN A 196 -61.92 -19.96 -17.70
C ASN A 196 -60.86 -19.09 -18.41
N THR A 197 -60.32 -19.52 -19.55
CA THR A 197 -60.67 -19.15 -20.95
C THR A 197 -60.32 -17.71 -21.39
N SER A 198 -59.49 -17.67 -22.45
CA SER A 198 -59.52 -16.75 -23.59
C SER A 198 -58.70 -15.44 -23.59
N LYS A 199 -57.78 -15.42 -24.57
CA LYS A 199 -57.56 -14.42 -25.64
C LYS A 199 -56.87 -13.07 -25.34
N THR A 200 -55.81 -12.85 -26.16
CA THR A 200 -55.34 -11.59 -26.82
C THR A 200 -55.06 -10.38 -25.93
N THR A 201 -53.98 -9.60 -26.07
CA THR A 201 -53.60 -8.83 -27.27
C THR A 201 -52.26 -8.12 -27.00
N THR A 202 -51.52 -7.87 -28.07
CA THR A 202 -50.37 -6.97 -28.25
C THR A 202 -50.57 -5.55 -27.70
N LYS A 203 -49.49 -4.93 -27.17
CA LYS A 203 -49.04 -3.57 -27.56
C LYS A 203 -47.68 -3.17 -26.95
N ASN A 204 -46.85 -2.63 -27.83
CA ASN A 204 -45.62 -1.86 -27.60
C ASN A 204 -45.84 -0.68 -26.66
N SER A 205 -44.80 -0.25 -25.94
CA SER A 205 -44.19 1.10 -26.11
C SER A 205 -43.13 1.44 -25.05
N SER A 206 -41.98 1.89 -25.56
CA SER A 206 -41.16 3.01 -25.06
C SER A 206 -40.21 2.81 -23.87
N ASN A 207 -38.91 2.86 -24.23
CA ASN A 207 -37.78 3.14 -23.35
C ASN A 207 -37.91 4.53 -22.72
N GLU A 208 -37.86 4.60 -21.40
CA GLU A 208 -37.40 5.77 -20.66
C GLU A 208 -36.25 5.35 -19.75
N PHE A 209 -35.09 5.98 -19.98
CA PHE A 209 -33.93 5.97 -19.09
C PHE A 209 -34.36 6.60 -17.76
N GLN A 210 -34.34 5.82 -16.67
CA GLN A 210 -34.42 6.36 -15.32
C GLN A 210 -33.10 6.12 -14.59
N ASP A 211 -32.46 7.24 -14.23
CA ASP A 211 -31.35 7.35 -13.31
C ASP A 211 -31.63 6.59 -12.01
N LYS A 212 -30.77 5.63 -11.69
CA LYS A 212 -30.73 5.01 -10.37
C LYS A 212 -29.94 5.91 -9.42
N ASN A 213 -30.66 6.82 -8.75
CA ASN A 213 -30.19 7.42 -7.51
C ASN A 213 -30.01 6.30 -6.46
N LYS A 214 -28.75 5.97 -6.14
CA LYS A 214 -28.39 5.09 -5.01
C LYS A 214 -28.74 5.83 -3.71
N ASP A 215 -29.58 5.24 -2.88
CA ASP A 215 -30.01 5.80 -1.59
C ASP A 215 -28.82 6.20 -0.71
N THR A 216 -28.62 7.50 -0.53
CA THR A 216 -27.57 8.14 0.29
C THR A 216 -27.88 8.12 1.80
N SER A 217 -28.98 7.48 2.22
CA SER A 217 -29.50 7.54 3.59
C SER A 217 -28.70 6.72 4.62
N ASN A 218 -27.84 5.80 4.18
CA ASN A 218 -27.11 4.87 5.06
C ASN A 218 -25.64 5.28 5.35
N ILE A 219 -25.13 6.33 4.70
CA ILE A 219 -23.73 6.79 4.86
C ILE A 219 -23.54 7.45 6.23
N ASN A 220 -24.59 8.01 6.83
CA ASN A 220 -24.50 8.72 8.11
C ASN A 220 -24.58 7.79 9.34
N ASP A 221 -24.72 6.47 9.16
CA ASP A 221 -24.60 5.51 10.28
C ASP A 221 -23.12 5.45 10.73
N PRO A 222 -22.82 5.73 12.02
CA PRO A 222 -21.45 5.65 12.57
C PRO A 222 -20.77 4.28 12.38
N SER A 223 -21.55 3.24 12.16
CA SER A 223 -21.08 1.85 11.94
C SER A 223 -20.79 1.57 10.46
N TYR A 224 -21.31 2.40 9.54
CA TYR A 224 -21.19 2.18 8.10
C TYR A 224 -19.74 2.23 7.63
N ALA A 225 -18.98 3.26 8.05
CA ALA A 225 -17.54 3.37 7.74
C ALA A 225 -16.77 2.11 8.13
N TYR A 226 -17.01 1.61 9.34
CA TYR A 226 -16.38 0.40 9.83
C TYR A 226 -16.78 -0.81 8.98
N ASN A 227 -18.07 -1.02 8.72
CA ASN A 227 -18.55 -2.16 7.94
C ASN A 227 -18.03 -2.14 6.50
N PHE A 228 -17.97 -0.96 5.89
CA PHE A 228 -17.41 -0.77 4.56
C PHE A 228 -15.90 -1.06 4.52
N MET A 229 -15.14 -0.50 5.48
CA MET A 229 -13.69 -0.65 5.57
C MET A 229 -13.28 -2.12 5.79
N PHE A 230 -14.03 -2.87 6.60
CA PHE A 230 -13.72 -4.25 6.98
C PHE A 230 -14.64 -5.28 6.31
N SER A 231 -15.18 -4.97 5.14
CA SER A 231 -16.03 -5.86 4.36
C SER A 231 -15.31 -7.14 3.96
N ASN A 232 -15.86 -8.30 4.32
CA ASN A 232 -15.29 -9.61 3.99
C ASN A 232 -15.40 -9.93 2.49
N ASP A 233 -16.33 -9.31 1.78
CA ASP A 233 -16.54 -9.57 0.35
C ASP A 233 -15.49 -8.87 -0.53
N ASP A 234 -14.80 -7.88 0.04
CA ASP A 234 -13.87 -7.01 -0.67
C ASP A 234 -12.39 -7.33 -0.38
N VAL A 235 -12.10 -8.43 0.34
CA VAL A 235 -10.72 -8.79 0.76
C VAL A 235 -9.77 -8.86 -0.44
N ASP A 236 -10.15 -9.52 -1.54
CA ASP A 236 -9.24 -9.69 -2.68
C ASP A 236 -8.97 -8.38 -3.42
N ALA A 237 -9.99 -7.52 -3.53
CA ALA A 237 -9.86 -6.22 -4.16
C ALA A 237 -8.95 -5.29 -3.34
N ASP A 238 -9.17 -5.25 -2.03
CA ASP A 238 -8.39 -4.43 -1.11
C ASP A 238 -6.93 -4.94 -1.02
N VAL A 239 -6.72 -6.26 -0.96
CA VAL A 239 -5.37 -6.84 -1.01
C VAL A 239 -4.69 -6.53 -2.34
N PHE A 240 -5.37 -6.64 -3.47
CA PHE A 240 -4.81 -6.35 -4.79
C PHE A 240 -4.25 -4.92 -4.87
N TRP A 241 -5.01 -3.92 -4.41
CA TRP A 241 -4.57 -2.53 -4.50
C TRP A 241 -3.56 -2.14 -3.44
N THR A 242 -3.70 -2.63 -2.20
CA THR A 242 -2.66 -2.46 -1.17
C THR A 242 -1.34 -3.09 -1.62
N TYR A 243 -1.39 -4.30 -2.20
CA TYR A 243 -0.22 -4.99 -2.74
C TYR A 243 0.39 -4.25 -3.94
N SER A 244 -0.43 -3.79 -4.88
CA SER A 244 0.05 -3.06 -6.05
C SER A 244 0.76 -1.75 -5.63
N ALA A 245 0.15 -0.99 -4.72
CA ALA A 245 0.76 0.22 -4.17
C ALA A 245 2.08 -0.09 -3.43
N LEU A 246 2.15 -1.22 -2.70
CA LEU A 246 3.38 -1.66 -2.06
C LEU A 246 4.47 -1.99 -3.07
N VAL A 247 4.13 -2.72 -4.14
CA VAL A 247 5.07 -3.04 -5.23
C VAL A 247 5.61 -1.77 -5.88
N ASP A 248 4.75 -0.79 -6.16
CA ASP A 248 5.16 0.48 -6.78
C ASP A 248 6.17 1.24 -5.89
N ASN A 249 5.94 1.29 -4.58
CA ASN A 249 6.87 1.92 -3.62
C ASN A 249 8.21 1.18 -3.48
N MET A 250 8.26 -0.08 -3.93
CA MET A 250 9.40 -0.96 -3.79
C MET A 250 10.08 -1.28 -5.13
N LEU A 251 9.56 -0.76 -6.25
CA LEU A 251 9.93 -1.20 -7.59
C LEU A 251 11.43 -1.03 -7.87
N ASP A 252 12.04 0.05 -7.40
CA ASP A 252 13.48 0.31 -7.54
C ASP A 252 14.35 -0.80 -6.92
N LEU A 253 13.87 -1.49 -5.89
CA LEU A 253 14.60 -2.60 -5.25
C LEU A 253 14.55 -3.89 -6.07
N TYR A 254 13.63 -3.98 -7.03
CA TYR A 254 13.45 -5.12 -7.93
C TYR A 254 13.94 -4.85 -9.34
N HIS A 255 14.12 -3.58 -9.72
CA HIS A 255 14.63 -3.18 -11.02
C HIS A 255 16.03 -3.74 -11.27
N VAL A 256 16.24 -4.27 -12.47
CA VAL A 256 17.54 -4.67 -13.00
C VAL A 256 17.89 -3.64 -14.06
N GLU A 257 19.06 -3.02 -13.93
CA GLU A 257 19.52 -1.97 -14.85
C GLU A 257 19.77 -2.54 -16.25
N ASP A 258 19.41 -1.78 -17.28
CA ASP A 258 19.67 -2.15 -18.68
C ASP A 258 21.16 -2.03 -19.02
N ASP A 259 21.86 -1.07 -18.41
CA ASP A 259 23.31 -0.90 -18.56
C ASP A 259 24.05 -1.82 -17.58
N PRO A 260 24.86 -2.78 -18.06
CA PRO A 260 25.62 -3.69 -17.20
C PRO A 260 26.62 -2.97 -16.28
N ASN A 261 27.01 -1.72 -16.58
CA ASN A 261 27.92 -0.94 -15.75
C ASN A 261 27.21 -0.22 -14.60
N GLN A 262 25.89 -0.11 -14.64
CA GLN A 262 25.13 0.55 -13.60
C GLN A 262 24.81 -0.42 -12.48
N VAL A 263 25.35 -0.14 -11.28
CA VAL A 263 25.05 -0.93 -10.09
C VAL A 263 23.55 -0.79 -9.75
N PRO A 264 22.79 -1.89 -9.64
CA PRO A 264 21.38 -1.87 -9.27
C PRO A 264 21.12 -1.14 -7.94
N PHE A 265 20.00 -0.44 -7.86
CA PHE A 265 19.62 0.34 -6.68
C PHE A 265 19.60 -0.49 -5.38
N CYS A 266 19.14 -1.74 -5.43
CA CYS A 266 19.14 -2.62 -4.26
C CYS A 266 20.54 -2.94 -3.73
N ILE A 267 21.54 -3.09 -4.63
CA ILE A 267 22.94 -3.32 -4.24
C ILE A 267 23.49 -2.03 -3.61
N LYS A 268 23.29 -0.88 -4.27
CA LYS A 268 23.70 0.43 -3.71
C LYS A 268 23.15 0.64 -2.30
N LYS A 269 21.89 0.28 -2.06
CA LYS A 269 21.25 0.42 -0.75
C LYS A 269 21.77 -0.59 0.28
N ALA A 270 22.06 -1.82 -0.13
CA ALA A 270 22.69 -2.81 0.74
C ALA A 270 24.11 -2.38 1.16
N GLU A 271 24.90 -1.89 0.20
CA GLU A 271 26.25 -1.36 0.46
C GLU A 271 26.21 -0.10 1.32
N GLU A 272 25.25 0.80 1.11
CA GLU A 272 25.03 1.96 2.00
C GLU A 272 24.84 1.50 3.45
N ILE A 273 24.02 0.47 3.69
CA ILE A 273 23.78 -0.04 5.05
C ILE A 273 25.07 -0.61 5.64
N LEU A 274 25.75 -1.52 4.93
CA LEU A 274 26.91 -2.25 5.44
C LEU A 274 28.15 -1.35 5.62
N ASN A 275 28.41 -0.47 4.66
CA ASN A 275 29.68 0.24 4.55
C ASN A 275 29.62 1.69 5.03
N VAL A 276 28.44 2.30 5.03
CA VAL A 276 28.24 3.70 5.44
C VAL A 276 27.54 3.78 6.79
N LEU A 277 26.32 3.21 6.89
CA LEU A 277 25.50 3.35 8.08
C LEU A 277 26.08 2.58 9.27
N VAL A 278 26.42 1.30 9.09
CA VAL A 278 27.03 0.51 10.18
C VAL A 278 28.40 1.07 10.57
N ARG A 279 29.23 1.48 9.60
CA ARG A 279 30.56 2.09 9.87
C ARG A 279 30.46 3.33 10.74
N ARG A 280 29.46 4.18 10.49
CA ARG A 280 29.23 5.41 11.25
C ARG A 280 28.98 5.13 12.74
N GLU A 281 28.25 4.04 13.04
CA GLU A 281 27.90 3.69 14.42
C GLU A 281 28.95 2.78 15.08
N ASN A 282 29.59 1.89 14.31
CA ASN A 282 30.60 0.96 14.80
C ASN A 282 31.58 0.56 13.69
N SER A 283 32.77 1.16 13.68
CA SER A 283 33.81 0.88 12.67
C SER A 283 34.33 -0.55 12.75
N GLU A 284 34.55 -1.10 13.95
CA GLU A 284 35.06 -2.47 14.12
C GLU A 284 34.10 -3.50 13.54
N LEU A 285 32.79 -3.34 13.81
CA LEU A 285 31.76 -4.20 13.25
C LEU A 285 31.70 -4.06 11.73
N SER A 286 31.79 -2.83 11.19
CA SER A 286 31.80 -2.60 9.74
C SER A 286 32.99 -3.28 9.06
N ASP A 287 34.19 -3.19 9.65
CA ASP A 287 35.38 -3.85 9.13
C ASP A 287 35.22 -5.38 9.16
N LYS A 288 34.58 -5.94 10.20
CA LYS A 288 34.27 -7.37 10.31
C LYS A 288 33.27 -7.88 9.28
N ILE A 289 32.29 -7.05 8.89
CA ILE A 289 31.25 -7.40 7.91
C ILE A 289 31.54 -6.87 6.51
N ASN A 290 32.76 -6.38 6.24
CA ASN A 290 33.18 -5.92 4.91
C ASN A 290 33.46 -7.12 3.99
N ILE A 291 32.41 -7.93 3.77
CA ILE A 291 32.43 -9.16 2.99
C ILE A 291 31.44 -8.96 1.84
N PRO A 292 31.89 -8.88 0.57
CA PRO A 292 31.04 -8.51 -0.57
C PRO A 292 29.75 -9.33 -0.71
N ILE A 293 29.79 -10.62 -0.39
CA ILE A 293 28.63 -11.52 -0.51
C ILE A 293 27.49 -11.18 0.46
N LEU A 294 27.75 -10.43 1.54
CA LEU A 294 26.72 -10.00 2.51
C LEU A 294 25.70 -9.03 1.91
N THR A 295 25.97 -8.45 0.74
CA THR A 295 24.96 -7.72 -0.04
C THR A 295 23.76 -8.62 -0.39
N THR A 296 23.96 -9.92 -0.60
CA THR A 296 22.91 -10.88 -0.97
C THR A 296 21.81 -11.03 0.10
N PRO A 297 22.13 -11.38 1.37
CA PRO A 297 21.11 -11.44 2.43
C PRO A 297 20.47 -10.06 2.67
N MET A 298 21.22 -8.96 2.56
CA MET A 298 20.67 -7.60 2.70
C MET A 298 19.62 -7.28 1.63
N ILE A 299 19.88 -7.64 0.36
CA ILE A 299 18.90 -7.47 -0.72
C ILE A 299 17.65 -8.29 -0.43
N SER A 300 17.80 -9.53 0.05
CA SER A 300 16.66 -10.35 0.45
C SER A 300 15.84 -9.68 1.54
N TRP A 301 16.47 -9.16 2.59
CA TRP A 301 15.77 -8.47 3.68
C TRP A 301 15.00 -7.25 3.19
N LEU A 302 15.63 -6.42 2.35
CA LEU A 302 15.02 -5.20 1.81
C LEU A 302 13.84 -5.50 0.89
N ARG A 303 13.97 -6.47 -0.02
CA ARG A 303 12.92 -6.81 -1.00
C ARG A 303 11.62 -7.27 -0.35
N VAL A 304 11.71 -8.03 0.74
CA VAL A 304 10.52 -8.49 1.48
C VAL A 304 10.25 -7.71 2.76
N ILE A 305 10.82 -6.51 2.91
CA ILE A 305 10.60 -5.59 4.04
C ILE A 305 10.75 -6.32 5.38
N TYR A 306 11.82 -7.08 5.51
CA TYR A 306 12.20 -7.84 6.71
C TYR A 306 11.22 -8.95 7.13
N ALA A 307 10.31 -9.40 6.26
CA ALA A 307 9.29 -10.41 6.59
C ALA A 307 9.84 -11.78 7.00
N ARG A 308 11.12 -12.04 6.74
CA ARG A 308 11.82 -13.26 7.17
C ARG A 308 12.65 -13.09 8.44
N GLN A 309 12.82 -11.85 8.91
CA GLN A 309 13.64 -11.53 10.08
C GLN A 309 12.80 -11.48 11.36
N PHE A 310 11.48 -11.41 11.23
CA PHE A 310 10.55 -11.32 12.35
C PHE A 310 9.39 -12.29 12.18
N PRO A 311 8.80 -12.81 13.27
CA PRO A 311 7.54 -13.53 13.23
C PRO A 311 6.43 -12.71 12.56
N LEU A 312 5.47 -13.40 11.93
CA LEU A 312 4.37 -12.73 11.24
C LEU A 312 3.52 -11.84 12.16
N SER A 313 3.47 -12.07 13.48
CA SER A 313 2.78 -11.14 14.40
C SER A 313 3.49 -9.79 14.52
N GLU A 314 4.82 -9.81 14.56
CA GLU A 314 5.67 -8.64 14.71
C GLU A 314 5.78 -7.86 13.40
N ILE A 315 5.86 -8.57 12.26
CA ILE A 315 5.99 -7.92 10.96
C ILE A 315 4.78 -7.04 10.64
N LEU A 316 3.57 -7.44 11.06
CA LEU A 316 2.35 -6.65 10.88
C LEU A 316 2.42 -5.32 11.64
N ILE A 317 3.03 -5.32 12.82
CA ILE A 317 3.26 -4.11 13.61
C ILE A 317 4.34 -3.26 12.94
N LEU A 318 5.45 -3.87 12.54
CA LEU A 318 6.57 -3.18 11.90
C LEU A 318 6.14 -2.49 10.59
N TRP A 319 5.41 -3.20 9.73
CA TRP A 319 4.92 -2.65 8.46
C TRP A 319 3.94 -1.49 8.65
N THR A 320 3.12 -1.52 9.70
CA THR A 320 2.24 -0.39 10.05
C THR A 320 3.04 0.89 10.29
N LYS A 321 4.23 0.78 10.91
CA LYS A 321 5.14 1.91 11.15
C LYS A 321 5.89 2.30 9.87
N ILE A 322 6.38 1.32 9.12
CA ILE A 322 7.11 1.56 7.84
C ILE A 322 6.24 2.32 6.83
N PHE A 323 4.98 1.92 6.66
CA PHE A 323 4.11 2.53 5.64
C PHE A 323 3.79 4.00 5.91
N SER A 324 3.94 4.48 7.13
CA SER A 324 3.81 5.91 7.44
C SER A 324 4.88 6.79 6.77
N PHE A 325 6.02 6.20 6.40
CA PHE A 325 7.13 6.90 5.72
C PHE A 325 7.01 6.90 4.20
N PHE A 326 6.21 6.01 3.62
CA PHE A 326 6.13 5.91 2.17
C PHE A 326 5.56 7.20 1.54
N PRO A 327 6.11 7.64 0.40
CA PRO A 327 7.04 6.92 -0.48
C PRO A 327 8.54 6.97 -0.09
N ASN A 328 8.91 7.68 0.98
CA ASN A 328 10.28 7.68 1.46
C ASN A 328 10.63 6.33 2.13
N ASN A 329 11.49 5.56 1.48
CA ASN A 329 11.91 4.23 1.94
C ASN A 329 13.24 4.24 2.72
N SER A 330 13.72 5.40 3.18
CA SER A 330 14.98 5.53 3.94
C SER A 330 14.94 4.74 5.25
N ILE A 331 13.77 4.68 5.89
CA ILE A 331 13.57 3.92 7.14
C ILE A 331 14.00 2.46 7.00
N LEU A 332 13.87 1.87 5.81
CA LEU A 332 14.30 0.49 5.55
C LEU A 332 15.81 0.32 5.77
N SER A 333 16.63 1.30 5.38
CA SER A 333 18.09 1.25 5.60
C SER A 333 18.44 1.33 7.09
N PHE A 334 17.72 2.17 7.84
CA PHE A 334 17.92 2.31 9.29
C PHE A 334 17.49 1.07 10.06
N ILE A 335 16.42 0.39 9.65
CA ILE A 335 16.02 -0.91 10.21
C ILE A 335 17.10 -1.97 9.97
N GLY A 336 17.67 -2.03 8.76
CA GLY A 336 18.74 -2.97 8.43
C GLY A 336 19.99 -2.74 9.27
N MET A 337 20.39 -1.47 9.43
CA MET A 337 21.49 -1.10 10.32
C MET A 337 21.19 -1.48 11.78
N ALA A 338 20.01 -1.13 12.30
CA ALA A 338 19.63 -1.43 13.68
C ALA A 338 19.65 -2.94 13.94
N LEU A 339 19.14 -3.75 13.00
CA LEU A 339 19.16 -5.21 13.07
C LEU A 339 20.58 -5.78 13.17
N ILE A 340 21.52 -5.24 12.41
CA ILE A 340 22.95 -5.62 12.45
C ILE A 340 23.55 -5.21 13.81
N LEU A 341 23.33 -3.97 14.25
CA LEU A 341 23.87 -3.46 15.52
C LEU A 341 23.34 -4.22 16.74
N SER A 342 22.07 -4.63 16.73
CA SER A 342 21.49 -5.46 17.79
C SER A 342 22.15 -6.84 17.91
N ASN A 343 22.79 -7.33 16.84
CA ASN A 343 23.51 -8.60 16.82
C ASN A 343 25.04 -8.43 16.88
N LYS A 344 25.55 -7.22 17.15
CA LYS A 344 26.99 -6.89 17.10
C LYS A 344 27.87 -7.86 17.90
N GLU A 345 27.46 -8.20 19.14
CA GLU A 345 28.30 -9.01 20.05
C GLU A 345 28.45 -10.43 19.51
N LYS A 346 27.37 -10.97 18.93
CA LYS A 346 27.38 -12.28 18.28
C LYS A 346 28.20 -12.25 17.01
N ILE A 347 28.11 -11.20 16.19
CA ILE A 347 28.86 -11.09 14.93
C ILE A 347 30.36 -10.98 15.21
N LEU A 348 30.75 -10.15 16.18
CA LEU A 348 32.14 -9.94 16.56
C LEU A 348 32.78 -11.18 17.20
N SER A 349 31.99 -12.05 17.83
CA SER A 349 32.49 -13.31 18.41
C SER A 349 32.74 -14.42 17.37
N LEU A 350 32.25 -14.27 16.13
CA LEU A 350 32.51 -15.23 15.05
C LEU A 350 33.93 -15.04 14.52
N GLU A 351 34.68 -16.13 14.38
CA GLU A 351 36.08 -16.03 13.97
C GLU A 351 36.20 -15.92 12.45
N LYS A 352 35.44 -16.74 11.73
CA LYS A 352 35.58 -16.93 10.28
C LYS A 352 34.52 -16.16 9.47
N GLU A 353 34.88 -15.75 8.26
CA GLU A 353 33.95 -15.07 7.34
C GLU A 353 32.76 -15.95 6.96
N GLU A 354 32.94 -17.26 6.78
CA GLU A 354 31.84 -18.16 6.41
C GLU A 354 30.79 -18.28 7.53
N GLU A 355 31.22 -18.16 8.79
CA GLU A 355 30.32 -18.14 9.94
C GLU A 355 29.50 -16.86 9.97
N VAL A 356 30.12 -15.71 9.68
CA VAL A 356 29.41 -14.42 9.56
C VAL A 356 28.39 -14.48 8.43
N ILE A 357 28.77 -15.01 7.26
CA ILE A 357 27.86 -15.18 6.13
C ILE A 357 26.69 -16.08 6.51
N SER A 358 26.95 -17.26 7.08
CA SER A 358 25.88 -18.16 7.52
C SER A 358 25.01 -17.54 8.59
N PHE A 359 25.57 -16.69 9.46
CA PHE A 359 24.81 -16.00 10.49
C PHE A 359 23.84 -14.99 9.87
N PHE A 360 24.28 -14.15 8.92
CA PHE A 360 23.41 -13.19 8.24
C PHE A 360 22.21 -13.84 7.55
N PHE A 361 22.38 -15.00 6.90
CA PHE A 361 21.25 -15.73 6.32
C PHE A 361 20.25 -16.29 7.36
N LYS A 362 20.63 -16.36 8.64
CA LYS A 362 19.84 -16.94 9.73
C LYS A 362 19.43 -15.91 10.79
N ILE A 363 19.69 -14.62 10.59
CA ILE A 363 19.29 -13.58 11.55
C ILE A 363 17.76 -13.56 11.63
N GLU A 364 17.27 -13.84 12.84
CA GLU A 364 15.87 -13.77 13.23
C GLU A 364 15.78 -13.05 14.58
N MET A 365 14.73 -12.25 14.74
CA MET A 365 14.45 -11.44 15.90
C MET A 365 13.06 -11.75 16.42
N SER A 366 12.93 -11.87 17.74
CA SER A 366 11.64 -12.17 18.36
C SER A 366 10.69 -10.98 18.42
N GLU A 367 11.22 -9.75 18.47
CA GLU A 367 10.43 -8.52 18.68
C GLU A 367 10.96 -7.37 17.82
N GLN A 368 10.05 -6.58 17.24
CA GLN A 368 10.43 -5.45 16.36
C GLN A 368 10.66 -4.12 17.12
N LYS A 369 10.17 -4.01 18.37
CA LYS A 369 10.03 -2.73 19.08
C LYS A 369 11.36 -1.99 19.29
N GLU A 370 12.38 -2.67 19.76
CA GLU A 370 13.70 -2.04 19.98
C GLU A 370 14.39 -1.73 18.64
N ILE A 371 14.19 -2.56 17.61
CA ILE A 371 14.77 -2.34 16.28
C ILE A 371 14.19 -1.07 15.63
N ILE A 372 12.86 -0.92 15.62
CA ILE A 372 12.24 0.27 15.02
C ILE A 372 12.58 1.53 15.82
N LYS A 373 12.64 1.44 17.15
CA LYS A 373 13.01 2.56 18.02
C LYS A 373 14.43 3.04 17.74
N GLU A 374 15.39 2.11 17.69
CA GLU A 374 16.78 2.43 17.33
C GLU A 374 16.86 3.04 15.93
N ALA A 375 16.16 2.46 14.95
CA ALA A 375 16.13 2.98 13.58
C ALA A 375 15.62 4.43 13.51
N LEU A 376 14.56 4.76 14.25
CA LEU A 376 13.98 6.11 14.31
C LEU A 376 14.94 7.12 14.96
N ILE A 377 15.59 6.75 16.06
CA ILE A 377 16.59 7.59 16.72
C ILE A 377 17.71 7.92 15.73
N LYS A 378 18.26 6.90 15.07
CA LYS A 378 19.38 7.07 14.12
C LYS A 378 19.01 7.82 12.84
N MET A 379 17.75 7.74 12.42
CA MET A 379 17.23 8.50 11.28
C MET A 379 17.09 9.99 11.63
N THR A 380 16.56 10.31 12.81
CA THR A 380 16.35 11.70 13.27
C THR A 380 17.66 12.39 13.66
N GLU A 381 18.67 11.66 14.15
CA GLU A 381 20.02 12.21 14.41
C GLU A 381 20.72 12.77 13.15
N LYS A 382 20.28 12.37 11.94
CA LYS A 382 20.76 12.92 10.67
C LYS A 382 20.15 14.30 10.33
N SER A 383 19.14 14.75 11.09
CA SER A 383 18.34 15.96 10.85
C SER A 383 18.22 16.80 12.15
N PRO A 384 19.23 17.62 12.50
CA PRO A 384 19.28 18.32 13.80
C PRO A 384 18.19 19.40 14.02
N ASP A 385 17.35 19.71 13.02
CA ASP A 385 16.32 20.77 13.10
C ASP A 385 14.93 20.29 13.58
N GLU A 386 14.68 18.99 13.79
CA GLU A 386 13.31 18.45 13.84
C GLU A 386 12.48 18.71 15.11
N LYS A 387 13.09 19.06 16.26
CA LYS A 387 12.32 19.25 17.51
C LYS A 387 11.45 20.52 17.53
N GLN A 388 11.84 21.60 16.85
CA GLN A 388 10.97 22.77 16.63
C GLN A 388 10.05 22.62 15.41
N THR A 389 10.36 21.66 14.53
CA THR A 389 9.61 21.36 13.30
C THR A 389 8.36 20.54 13.57
N LYS A 390 8.30 19.71 14.63
CA LYS A 390 7.07 18.94 14.94
C LYS A 390 5.85 19.84 15.13
N ILE A 391 5.85 20.75 16.10
CA ILE A 391 4.70 21.65 16.35
C ILE A 391 4.32 22.47 15.11
N LYS A 392 5.32 22.95 14.35
CA LYS A 392 5.08 23.66 13.07
C LYS A 392 4.55 22.74 11.96
N SER A 393 5.00 21.49 11.87
CA SER A 393 4.50 20.50 10.90
C SER A 393 3.10 19.99 11.24
N PHE A 394 2.68 20.10 12.50
CA PHE A 394 1.33 19.78 12.96
C PHE A 394 0.36 20.94 12.76
N LEU A 395 0.75 22.16 13.14
CA LEU A 395 -0.12 23.33 13.07
C LEU A 395 -0.14 23.97 11.68
N ASN A 396 0.97 24.02 10.95
CA ASN A 396 1.01 24.71 9.65
C ASN A 396 0.05 24.09 8.64
N PRO A 397 -0.07 22.75 8.50
CA PRO A 397 -1.04 22.19 7.57
C PRO A 397 -2.49 22.43 7.98
N ILE A 398 -2.78 22.43 9.30
CA ILE A 398 -4.09 22.80 9.84
C ILE A 398 -4.39 24.27 9.53
N CYS A 399 -3.43 25.17 9.80
CA CYS A 399 -3.52 26.59 9.46
C CYS A 399 -3.69 26.81 7.96
N CYS A 400 -2.96 26.09 7.11
CA CYS A 400 -3.11 26.18 5.66
C CYS A 400 -4.48 25.69 5.15
N GLU A 401 -5.05 24.62 5.72
CA GLU A 401 -6.41 24.20 5.39
C GLU A 401 -7.44 25.24 5.87
N VAL A 402 -7.26 25.80 7.07
CA VAL A 402 -8.08 26.91 7.58
C VAL A 402 -7.96 28.14 6.67
N GLU A 403 -6.76 28.52 6.24
CA GLU A 403 -6.49 29.64 5.33
C GLU A 403 -7.09 29.42 3.93
N LYS A 404 -6.97 28.22 3.36
CA LYS A 404 -7.60 27.86 2.08
C LYS A 404 -9.12 28.00 2.15
N VAL A 405 -9.71 27.66 3.30
CA VAL A 405 -11.15 27.72 3.48
C VAL A 405 -11.59 29.16 3.73
N ILE A 406 -10.91 29.91 4.60
CA ILE A 406 -11.13 31.34 4.81
C ILE A 406 -11.02 32.12 3.49
N GLY A 407 -10.04 31.79 2.64
CA GLY A 407 -9.88 32.37 1.31
C GLY A 407 -11.04 32.07 0.35
N LYS A 408 -11.80 31.00 0.60
CA LYS A 408 -13.00 30.62 -0.17
C LYS A 408 -14.32 30.99 0.52
N VAL A 409 -14.32 31.45 1.77
CA VAL A 409 -15.53 31.79 2.56
C VAL A 409 -16.44 32.79 1.83
N CYS A 410 -15.89 33.66 0.96
CA CYS A 410 -16.71 34.58 0.18
C CYS A 410 -17.56 33.91 -0.92
N ASN A 411 -17.32 32.66 -1.30
CA ASN A 411 -18.00 31.96 -2.42
C ASN A 411 -18.32 30.46 -2.17
N THR A 412 -18.23 29.97 -0.93
CA THR A 412 -18.40 28.53 -0.65
C THR A 412 -19.79 28.22 -0.09
N PRO A 413 -20.51 27.20 -0.62
CA PRO A 413 -21.76 26.71 -0.03
C PRO A 413 -21.61 26.34 1.46
N VAL A 414 -22.63 26.62 2.26
CA VAL A 414 -22.66 26.38 3.71
C VAL A 414 -22.32 24.93 4.08
N ASN A 415 -22.71 23.95 3.26
CA ASN A 415 -22.42 22.54 3.50
C ASN A 415 -20.93 22.21 3.44
N ASP A 416 -20.18 22.86 2.55
CA ASP A 416 -18.73 22.67 2.45
C ASP A 416 -18.02 23.33 3.64
N LEU A 417 -18.54 24.47 4.12
CA LEU A 417 -18.05 25.10 5.36
C LEU A 417 -18.28 24.19 6.58
N ILE A 418 -19.47 23.58 6.69
CA ILE A 418 -19.77 22.60 7.74
C ILE A 418 -18.82 21.41 7.66
N ASN A 419 -18.57 20.87 6.46
CA ASN A 419 -17.64 19.75 6.27
C ASN A 419 -16.21 20.11 6.71
N VAL A 420 -15.74 21.32 6.39
CA VAL A 420 -14.42 21.80 6.87
C VAL A 420 -14.40 21.93 8.39
N LEU A 421 -15.41 22.56 8.98
CA LEU A 421 -15.46 22.75 10.44
C LEU A 421 -15.54 21.40 11.16
N GLN A 422 -16.23 20.42 10.57
CA GLN A 422 -16.27 19.06 11.07
C GLN A 422 -14.91 18.36 10.94
N LYS A 423 -14.24 18.47 9.78
CA LYS A 423 -12.85 18.00 9.60
C LYS A 423 -11.91 18.59 10.64
N PHE A 424 -12.02 19.90 10.89
CA PHE A 424 -11.20 20.62 11.86
C PHE A 424 -11.45 20.12 13.29
N LYS A 425 -12.73 20.02 13.70
CA LYS A 425 -13.12 19.49 15.01
C LYS A 425 -12.62 18.06 15.23
N ASP A 426 -12.84 17.17 14.26
CA ASP A 426 -12.45 15.77 14.36
C ASP A 426 -10.92 15.61 14.38
N SER A 427 -10.19 16.44 13.63
CA SER A 427 -8.72 16.47 13.66
C SER A 427 -8.18 16.89 15.03
N ILE A 428 -8.80 17.88 15.69
CA ILE A 428 -8.47 18.27 17.08
C ILE A 428 -8.83 17.15 18.07
N GLU A 429 -9.95 16.46 17.86
CA GLU A 429 -10.37 15.35 18.72
C GLU A 429 -9.40 14.15 18.64
N MET A 430 -8.84 13.87 17.45
CA MET A 430 -7.75 12.89 17.30
C MET A 430 -6.52 13.29 18.12
N ILE A 431 -6.11 14.56 18.07
CA ILE A 431 -4.90 15.07 18.76
C ILE A 431 -5.06 15.03 20.28
N THR A 432 -6.20 15.50 20.80
CA THR A 432 -6.47 15.54 22.25
C THR A 432 -6.59 14.15 22.89
N LYS A 433 -6.84 13.10 22.08
CA LYS A 433 -6.84 11.70 22.54
C LYS A 433 -5.49 10.99 22.40
N SER A 434 -4.53 11.55 21.64
CA SER A 434 -3.19 10.98 21.46
C SER A 434 -2.18 11.45 22.51
N GLU A 435 -2.43 12.58 23.17
CA GLU A 435 -1.52 13.17 24.17
C GLU A 435 -2.06 12.98 25.59
N ASP A 436 -1.44 12.09 26.38
CA ASP A 436 -1.60 12.05 27.84
C ASP A 436 -0.73 13.14 28.55
N ASP A 437 -0.23 14.13 27.80
CA ASP A 437 0.64 15.18 28.32
C ASP A 437 -0.13 16.46 28.70
N ALA A 438 -0.07 16.81 29.99
CA ALA A 438 -0.74 17.95 30.61
C ALA A 438 -0.34 19.35 30.07
N VAL A 439 0.53 19.42 29.06
CA VAL A 439 1.11 20.68 28.56
C VAL A 439 0.16 21.42 27.59
N LEU A 440 -0.68 20.70 26.83
CA LEU A 440 -1.58 21.31 25.83
C LEU A 440 -2.97 21.68 26.37
N ASN A 441 -3.36 21.15 27.53
CA ASN A 441 -4.60 21.54 28.23
C ASN A 441 -4.61 23.01 28.69
N GLY A 442 -3.46 23.69 28.67
CA GLY A 442 -3.35 25.11 29.03
C GLY A 442 -3.49 26.09 27.86
N THR A 443 -3.45 25.64 26.60
CA THR A 443 -3.34 26.54 25.43
C THR A 443 -4.53 26.50 24.47
N LEU A 444 -5.41 25.52 24.59
CA LEU A 444 -6.64 25.41 23.79
C LEU A 444 -7.87 25.56 24.68
N ASP A 445 -8.22 26.81 25.02
CA ASP A 445 -9.52 27.12 25.58
C ASP A 445 -10.60 27.01 24.47
N LEU A 446 -11.15 25.80 24.32
CA LEU A 446 -12.19 25.47 23.35
C LEU A 446 -13.61 25.84 23.83
N SER A 447 -13.75 26.52 24.98
CA SER A 447 -15.05 26.94 25.51
C SER A 447 -15.82 27.88 24.56
N GLY A 448 -15.12 28.57 23.65
CA GLY A 448 -15.71 29.44 22.63
C GLY A 448 -16.29 28.73 21.39
N LEU A 449 -15.99 27.45 21.15
CA LEU A 449 -16.54 26.71 20.00
C LEU A 449 -17.88 26.03 20.30
N GLN A 450 -18.22 25.87 21.57
CA GLN A 450 -19.53 25.35 22.00
C GLN A 450 -20.65 26.40 21.97
N SER A 451 -20.32 27.66 21.67
CA SER A 451 -21.26 28.79 21.65
C SER A 451 -21.54 29.35 20.25
N LEU A 452 -21.23 28.61 19.18
CA LEU A 452 -21.66 29.01 17.84
C LEU A 452 -23.19 29.06 17.79
N PRO A 453 -23.80 30.22 17.51
CA PRO A 453 -25.25 30.33 17.45
C PRO A 453 -25.75 29.50 16.27
N ALA A 454 -26.79 28.70 16.50
CA ALA A 454 -27.65 28.25 15.42
C ALA A 454 -28.34 29.50 14.85
N CYS A 455 -27.73 30.14 13.86
CA CYS A 455 -28.30 31.33 13.25
C CYS A 455 -29.19 30.93 12.07
N GLU A 456 -30.49 31.02 12.33
CA GLU A 456 -31.54 31.13 11.33
C GLU A 456 -31.24 32.28 10.36
N ASN A 457 -31.55 32.02 9.09
CA ASN A 457 -31.50 32.92 7.94
C ASN A 457 -31.49 34.42 8.27
N SER A 458 -30.34 35.07 8.15
CA SER A 458 -30.30 36.49 7.79
C SER A 458 -29.00 36.83 7.06
N VAL A 459 -29.18 37.47 5.91
CA VAL A 459 -28.12 38.00 5.04
C VAL A 459 -27.42 39.14 5.76
N ILE A 460 -26.10 39.07 5.89
CA ILE A 460 -25.29 40.15 6.44
C ILE A 460 -24.34 40.63 5.33
N ASP A 461 -24.67 41.80 4.78
CA ASP A 461 -23.79 42.63 3.94
C ASP A 461 -22.81 43.36 4.86
N VAL A 462 -21.50 43.19 4.67
CA VAL A 462 -20.49 44.10 5.24
C VAL A 462 -19.40 44.38 4.21
N ASN A 463 -19.46 45.59 3.65
CA ASN A 463 -18.38 46.26 2.95
C ASN A 463 -17.23 46.59 3.93
N ILE A 464 -16.01 46.19 3.60
CA ILE A 464 -14.79 46.75 4.22
C ILE A 464 -13.76 47.03 3.14
N ASP A 465 -13.45 48.31 2.96
CA ASP A 465 -12.43 48.86 2.06
C ASP A 465 -11.01 48.49 2.52
N ILE A 466 -10.15 48.09 1.58
CA ILE A 466 -8.72 47.82 1.78
C ILE A 466 -7.90 48.96 1.15
N PRO A 467 -6.94 49.58 1.86
CA PRO A 467 -5.90 50.37 1.22
C PRO A 467 -4.68 49.48 0.89
N ILE A 468 -4.34 49.44 -0.40
CA ILE A 468 -3.15 48.78 -0.95
C ILE A 468 -1.99 49.79 -0.94
N GLU A 469 -0.89 49.48 -0.25
CA GLU A 469 0.42 50.09 -0.52
C GLU A 469 1.41 49.00 -0.97
N MET A 470 1.86 49.14 -2.22
CA MET A 470 2.95 48.38 -2.84
C MET A 470 4.19 49.26 -2.94
N SER A 471 5.38 48.72 -2.62
CA SER A 471 6.70 49.19 -3.09
C SER A 471 7.85 48.25 -2.65
N PRO A 472 9.03 48.24 -3.32
CA PRO A 472 9.54 47.02 -3.98
C PRO A 472 11.02 46.62 -3.74
N LEU A 473 11.35 45.42 -4.24
CA LEU A 473 12.62 44.95 -4.88
C LEU A 473 13.89 44.62 -4.06
N SER A 474 14.47 43.47 -4.48
CA SER A 474 15.90 43.12 -4.67
C SER A 474 16.66 42.34 -3.58
N PHE A 475 17.09 41.10 -3.89
CA PHE A 475 18.46 40.73 -4.31
C PHE A 475 18.64 39.19 -4.34
N MET A 476 19.15 38.65 -5.46
CA MET A 476 19.76 37.31 -5.55
C MET A 476 21.24 37.46 -5.93
N PRO A 477 22.13 36.55 -5.49
CA PRO A 477 23.42 36.31 -6.14
C PRO A 477 23.48 34.95 -6.87
N LYS A 478 24.28 34.93 -7.94
CA LYS A 478 24.60 33.82 -8.85
C LYS A 478 25.88 33.05 -8.42
N ALA A 479 26.00 31.78 -8.80
CA ALA A 479 27.26 31.03 -8.99
C ALA A 479 27.03 29.98 -10.10
N SER A 480 27.65 30.03 -11.28
CA SER A 480 29.04 29.73 -11.69
C SER A 480 29.35 28.23 -11.84
N GLN A 481 29.57 27.81 -13.09
CA GLN A 481 29.99 26.48 -13.58
C GLN A 481 31.52 26.27 -13.50
N ASN A 482 31.94 24.99 -13.49
CA ASN A 482 33.16 24.31 -14.02
C ASN A 482 33.36 23.02 -13.18
N GLY A 483 33.74 21.82 -13.63
CA GLY A 483 34.39 21.25 -14.82
C GLY A 483 35.31 20.09 -14.33
N MET A 484 35.62 19.10 -15.18
CA MET A 484 36.57 17.94 -15.01
C MET A 484 36.07 16.71 -14.23
N ASP A 485 36.40 15.45 -14.54
CA ASP A 485 37.19 14.81 -15.61
C ASP A 485 36.82 13.30 -15.71
N LYS A 486 37.14 12.69 -16.86
CA LYS A 486 36.98 11.26 -17.19
C LYS A 486 37.90 10.34 -16.38
N ILE A 487 37.41 9.14 -16.04
CA ILE A 487 38.25 7.98 -15.71
C ILE A 487 37.69 6.75 -16.44
N ASP A 488 38.57 6.13 -17.21
CA ASP A 488 38.43 4.86 -17.93
C ASP A 488 38.72 3.70 -16.96
N PHE A 489 37.91 2.64 -16.94
CA PHE A 489 38.36 1.30 -16.49
C PHE A 489 37.42 0.20 -17.01
N ASP A 490 37.74 -0.32 -18.20
CA ASP A 490 37.47 -1.71 -18.57
C ASP A 490 38.21 -2.63 -17.59
N LEU A 491 37.48 -3.51 -16.91
CA LEU A 491 37.90 -4.87 -16.50
C LEU A 491 36.82 -5.49 -15.60
N LEU A 492 36.15 -6.51 -16.13
CA LEU A 492 35.60 -7.73 -15.49
C LEU A 492 34.30 -8.18 -16.20
N THR A 493 34.47 -8.75 -17.39
CA THR A 493 33.49 -9.61 -18.06
C THR A 493 34.12 -10.97 -18.32
N GLU A 494 34.02 -11.89 -17.36
CA GLU A 494 34.07 -13.35 -17.49
C GLU A 494 33.17 -13.83 -16.32
N GLU A 495 32.10 -14.60 -16.44
CA GLU A 495 31.86 -15.80 -17.22
C GLU A 495 30.36 -15.99 -17.56
N ASN A 496 30.12 -16.77 -18.63
CA ASN A 496 28.90 -17.51 -18.97
C ASN A 496 27.87 -16.83 -19.91
N GLU A 497 28.32 -16.53 -21.12
CA GLU A 497 27.54 -16.85 -22.33
C GLU A 497 27.71 -18.34 -22.67
N GLU A 498 26.61 -19.11 -22.70
CA GLU A 498 26.52 -20.24 -23.64
C GLU A 498 25.07 -20.35 -24.15
N ASN A 499 24.97 -20.51 -25.48
CA ASN A 499 23.78 -20.78 -26.30
C ASN A 499 22.98 -19.59 -26.85
N ARG A 500 23.58 -18.87 -27.80
CA ARG A 500 22.87 -18.38 -28.98
C ARG A 500 23.38 -19.08 -30.24
N ALA A 501 22.59 -20.04 -30.73
CA ALA A 501 22.75 -20.58 -32.07
C ALA A 501 22.24 -19.57 -33.11
N LYS A 502 23.06 -19.30 -34.13
CA LYS A 502 22.68 -18.61 -35.38
C LYS A 502 23.14 -19.46 -36.59
N PRO A 503 22.59 -19.20 -37.79
CA PRO A 503 22.13 -20.25 -38.70
C PRO A 503 23.05 -20.53 -39.91
N ASN A 504 22.72 -21.66 -40.53
CA ASN A 504 22.82 -22.03 -41.95
C ASN A 504 24.09 -22.66 -42.54
N ASP A 505 23.77 -23.78 -43.22
CA ASP A 505 24.35 -24.39 -44.42
C ASP A 505 25.76 -24.99 -44.36
N LEU A 506 25.85 -26.29 -44.67
CA LEU A 506 26.39 -26.78 -45.95
C LEU A 506 26.49 -28.33 -45.97
N PHE A 507 25.93 -28.91 -47.05
CA PHE A 507 26.32 -30.16 -47.72
C PHE A 507 26.21 -31.54 -47.03
N SER A 508 25.14 -32.24 -47.45
CA SER A 508 25.15 -33.49 -48.24
C SER A 508 25.74 -34.80 -47.71
N ASN A 509 24.94 -35.85 -48.00
CA ASN A 509 25.27 -37.24 -48.31
C ASN A 509 25.35 -38.27 -47.17
N HIS A 510 24.27 -39.07 -47.08
CA HIS A 510 24.17 -40.46 -47.59
C HIS A 510 23.65 -41.49 -46.56
N ARG A 511 22.53 -42.14 -46.97
CA ARG A 511 22.15 -43.57 -46.78
C ARG A 511 21.99 -44.05 -45.34
N LYS A 512 21.06 -44.91 -44.92
CA LYS A 512 20.04 -45.87 -45.42
C LYS A 512 19.32 -46.26 -44.10
N GLY A 513 18.08 -46.70 -43.99
CA GLY A 513 17.07 -47.18 -44.91
C GLY A 513 15.81 -47.53 -44.10
N GLU A 514 14.75 -47.81 -44.85
CA GLU A 514 13.39 -48.15 -44.45
C GLU A 514 13.31 -49.42 -43.58
N LEU A 515 12.22 -49.56 -42.82
CA LEU A 515 11.38 -50.76 -42.79
C LEU A 515 9.98 -50.42 -42.23
N PHE A 516 9.01 -50.49 -43.15
CA PHE A 516 7.54 -50.54 -43.05
C PHE A 516 6.74 -49.29 -42.64
#